data_AF-A0A7V8SYW6-F1
#
_entry.id   AF-A0A7V8SYW6-F1
#
_cell.length_a   1.000
_cell.length_b   1.000
_cell.length_c   1.000
_cell.angle_alpha   90.00
_cell.angle_beta   90.00
_cell.angle_gamma   90.00
#
_symmetry.space_group_name_H-M   'P 1'
#
loop_
_entity.id
_entity.type
_entity.pdbx_description
1 polymer ?
#
loop_
_entity_poly.entity_id
_entity_poly.type
_entity_poly.pdbx_seq_one_letter_code
_entity_poly.pdbx_strand_id
1 'polypeptide(L)'
;YQDTVPDLINRLAKDPNGGPFRKYWELKDALHWTRHLGYPGFTTPEVMEVFDTFVIPKMFASVVTGDLTPEDAARAAENQIKRIFDKWRQA
;
A
#
# COMPACT_ATOMS: atom_id res chain seq x y z
N TYR A 1 -19.40 9.26 0.69
CA TYR A 1 -19.07 7.87 0.29
C TYR A 1 -20.26 6.94 0.44
N GLN A 2 -21.02 6.97 1.54
CA GLN A 2 -22.32 6.28 1.57
C GLN A 2 -23.26 6.78 0.47
N ASP A 3 -23.13 8.05 0.06
CA ASP A 3 -23.93 8.63 -1.04
C ASP A 3 -23.49 8.14 -2.44
N THR A 4 -22.22 7.74 -2.59
CA THR A 4 -21.69 7.25 -3.88
C THR A 4 -21.78 5.73 -4.00
N VAL A 5 -21.70 5.02 -2.88
CA VAL A 5 -21.90 3.57 -2.79
C VAL A 5 -22.81 3.27 -1.60
N PRO A 6 -24.14 3.24 -1.83
CA PRO A 6 -25.09 2.87 -0.80
C PRO A 6 -24.78 1.48 -0.23
N ASP A 7 -25.02 1.34 1.07
CA ASP A 7 -24.94 0.06 1.79
C ASP A 7 -23.55 -0.62 1.75
N LEU A 8 -22.47 0.17 1.64
CA LEU A 8 -21.10 -0.32 1.47
C LEU A 8 -20.71 -1.42 2.48
N ILE A 9 -21.03 -1.24 3.77
CA ILE A 9 -20.64 -2.19 4.82
C ILE A 9 -21.31 -3.56 4.63
N ASN A 10 -22.60 -3.59 4.33
CA ASN A 10 -23.31 -4.84 4.09
C ASN A 10 -22.82 -5.51 2.80
N ARG A 11 -22.52 -4.72 1.76
CA ARG A 11 -21.93 -5.21 0.50
C ARG A 11 -20.54 -5.82 0.70
N LEU A 12 -19.70 -5.25 1.56
CA LEU A 12 -18.38 -5.81 1.89
C LEU A 12 -18.49 -7.13 2.70
N ALA A 13 -19.51 -7.27 3.54
CA ALA A 13 -19.76 -8.48 4.33
C ALA A 13 -20.29 -9.64 3.47
N LYS A 14 -21.15 -9.33 2.50
CA LYS A 14 -21.86 -10.31 1.66
C LYS A 14 -21.89 -9.87 0.20
N ASP A 15 -20.72 -9.83 -0.42
CA ASP A 15 -20.61 -9.58 -1.85
C ASP A 15 -21.20 -10.77 -2.62
N PRO A 16 -22.25 -10.60 -3.44
CA PRO A 16 -22.85 -11.68 -4.22
C PRO A 16 -21.88 -12.30 -5.24
N ASN A 17 -20.84 -11.57 -5.65
CA ASN A 17 -19.81 -12.03 -6.58
C ASN A 17 -18.52 -12.44 -5.84
N GLY A 18 -18.47 -12.26 -4.52
CA GLY A 18 -17.30 -12.49 -3.69
C GLY A 18 -17.41 -13.79 -2.90
N GLY A 19 -16.52 -14.74 -3.19
CA GLY A 19 -16.22 -15.88 -2.32
C GLY A 19 -14.79 -15.80 -1.80
N PRO A 20 -14.50 -16.18 -0.53
CA PRO A 20 -15.41 -16.72 0.49
C PRO A 20 -16.28 -15.65 1.19
N PHE A 21 -17.25 -16.09 2.00
CA PHE A 21 -18.05 -15.19 2.86
C PHE A 21 -17.13 -14.28 3.69
N ARG A 22 -17.48 -12.99 3.82
CA ARG A 22 -16.67 -11.95 4.50
C ARG A 22 -15.29 -11.66 3.89
N LYS A 23 -15.02 -12.06 2.64
CA LYS A 23 -13.75 -11.77 1.96
C LYS A 23 -13.26 -10.32 2.10
N TYR A 24 -14.17 -9.35 2.00
CA TYR A 24 -13.84 -7.91 2.04
C TYR A 24 -14.15 -7.25 3.38
N TRP A 25 -14.45 -8.04 4.41
CA TRP A 25 -14.85 -7.52 5.72
C TRP A 25 -13.77 -6.65 6.37
N GLU A 26 -12.50 -6.99 6.18
CA GLU A 26 -11.36 -6.21 6.70
C GLU A 26 -11.21 -4.83 6.05
N LEU A 27 -11.89 -4.58 4.93
CA LEU A 27 -11.86 -3.28 4.25
C LEU A 27 -12.96 -2.31 4.75
N LYS A 28 -13.81 -2.75 5.69
CA LYS A 28 -14.96 -1.98 6.18
C LYS A 28 -14.60 -0.61 6.74
N ASP A 29 -13.39 -0.47 7.29
CA ASP A 29 -12.87 0.76 7.89
C ASP A 29 -11.66 1.31 7.13
N ALA A 30 -11.44 0.86 5.88
CA ALA A 30 -10.34 1.30 5.02
C ALA A 30 -10.22 2.81 4.90
N LEU A 31 -11.34 3.52 4.92
CA LEU A 31 -11.36 4.98 4.83
C LEU A 31 -10.74 5.68 6.05
N HIS A 32 -10.61 5.00 7.19
CA HIS A 32 -9.99 5.57 8.39
C HIS A 32 -8.48 5.37 8.43
N TRP A 33 -7.97 4.28 7.84
CA TRP A 33 -6.55 3.94 7.87
C TRP A 33 -5.82 4.14 6.54
N THR A 34 -6.53 4.33 5.43
CA THR A 34 -5.92 4.71 4.15
C THR A 34 -5.73 6.22 4.08
N ARG A 35 -4.61 6.63 3.48
CA ARG A 35 -4.32 8.02 3.13
C ARG A 35 -3.86 8.07 1.67
N HIS A 36 -4.09 9.22 1.04
CA HIS A 36 -3.53 9.48 -0.28
C HIS A 36 -2.00 9.45 -0.25
N LEU A 37 -1.37 9.08 -1.37
CA LEU A 37 0.09 9.09 -1.51
C LEU A 37 0.64 10.50 -1.22
N GLY A 38 1.69 10.59 -0.42
CA GLY A 38 2.28 11.88 -0.02
C GLY A 38 1.66 12.55 1.22
N TYR A 39 0.63 11.95 1.85
CA TYR A 39 0.11 12.44 3.13
C TYR A 39 1.22 12.59 4.20
N PRO A 40 1.24 13.66 5.02
CA PRO A 40 0.23 14.72 5.14
C PRO A 40 0.33 15.85 4.09
N GLY A 41 1.33 15.82 3.21
CA GLY A 41 1.49 16.78 2.11
C GLY A 41 0.85 16.30 0.80
N PHE A 42 1.50 16.61 -0.31
CA PHE A 42 1.11 16.19 -1.66
C PHE A 42 2.07 15.12 -2.21
N THR A 43 1.65 14.40 -3.24
CA THR A 43 2.52 13.42 -3.90
C THR A 43 3.60 14.13 -4.71
N THR A 44 4.86 13.77 -4.49
CA THR A 44 6.01 14.24 -5.26
C THR A 44 6.47 13.18 -6.26
N PRO A 45 7.25 13.52 -7.30
CA PRO A 45 7.75 12.55 -8.29
C PRO A 45 8.53 11.39 -7.66
N GLU A 46 9.34 11.67 -6.64
CA GLU A 46 10.10 10.65 -5.93
C GLU A 46 9.21 9.70 -5.12
N VAL A 47 8.12 10.20 -4.51
CA VAL A 47 7.13 9.35 -3.84
C VAL A 47 6.39 8.47 -4.84
N MET A 48 6.04 9.03 -6.00
CA MET A 48 5.38 8.28 -7.07
C MET A 48 6.29 7.16 -7.59
N GLU A 49 7.58 7.42 -7.79
CA GLU A 49 8.50 6.39 -8.25
C GLU A 49 8.71 5.27 -7.23
N VAL A 50 8.76 5.58 -5.92
CA VAL A 50 8.77 4.54 -4.87
C VAL A 50 7.54 3.65 -4.97
N PHE A 51 6.37 4.24 -5.23
CA PHE A 51 5.12 3.50 -5.42
C PHE A 51 5.16 2.63 -6.69
N ASP A 52 5.48 3.22 -7.84
CA ASP A 52 5.46 2.56 -9.15
C ASP A 52 6.51 1.45 -9.29
N THR A 53 7.61 1.52 -8.53
CA THR A 53 8.65 0.49 -8.53
C THR A 53 8.39 -0.64 -7.53
N PHE A 54 7.27 -0.58 -6.81
CA PHE A 54 6.82 -1.58 -5.84
C PHE A 54 7.84 -1.85 -4.72
N VAL A 55 8.54 -0.83 -4.22
CA VAL A 55 9.60 -1.02 -3.21
C VAL A 55 9.05 -1.72 -1.95
N ILE A 56 7.94 -1.21 -1.40
CA ILE A 56 7.34 -1.77 -0.17
C ILE A 56 6.72 -3.15 -0.41
N PRO A 57 5.92 -3.41 -1.47
CA PRO A 57 5.45 -4.77 -1.76
C PRO A 57 6.57 -5.79 -1.92
N LYS A 58 7.68 -5.44 -2.61
CA LYS A 58 8.83 -6.33 -2.79
C LYS A 58 9.55 -6.62 -1.47
N MET A 59 9.64 -5.63 -0.58
CA MET A 59 10.15 -5.81 0.78
C MET A 59 9.38 -6.92 1.52
N PHE A 60 8.05 -6.81 1.58
CA PHE A 60 7.23 -7.85 2.23
C PHE A 60 7.34 -9.21 1.53
N ALA A 61 7.33 -9.21 0.20
CA ALA A 61 7.48 -10.44 -0.58
C ALA A 61 8.76 -11.19 -0.19
N SER A 62 9.91 -10.50 -0.13
CA SER A 62 11.20 -11.11 0.22
C SER A 62 11.24 -11.76 1.61
N VAL A 63 10.44 -11.26 2.56
CA VAL A 63 10.35 -11.85 3.90
C VAL A 63 9.46 -13.10 3.88
N VAL A 64 8.30 -13.00 3.23
CA VAL A 64 7.32 -14.09 3.17
C VAL A 64 7.83 -15.28 2.36
N THR A 65 8.66 -15.04 1.35
CA THR A 65 9.34 -16.09 0.57
C THR A 65 10.56 -16.69 1.29
N GLY A 66 11.05 -16.04 2.34
CA GLY A 66 12.23 -16.46 3.10
C GLY A 66 13.57 -16.03 2.49
N ASP A 67 13.57 -15.11 1.53
CA ASP A 67 14.79 -14.60 0.88
C ASP A 67 15.61 -13.70 1.80
N LEU A 68 14.94 -12.87 2.63
CA LEU A 68 15.56 -11.94 3.57
C LEU A 68 14.90 -12.01 4.95
N THR A 69 15.69 -11.69 5.99
CA THR A 69 15.13 -11.41 7.32
C THR A 69 14.28 -10.12 7.25
N PRO A 70 13.30 -9.93 8.17
CA PRO A 70 12.53 -8.69 8.24
C PRO A 70 13.41 -7.44 8.31
N GLU A 71 14.48 -7.48 9.11
CA GLU A 71 15.40 -6.36 9.30
C GLU A 71 16.22 -6.08 8.03
N ASP A 72 16.68 -7.12 7.33
CA ASP A 72 17.41 -6.97 6.06
C ASP A 72 16.51 -6.42 4.95
N ALA A 73 15.28 -6.93 4.84
CA ALA A 73 14.32 -6.44 3.86
C ALA A 73 14.01 -4.96 4.08
N ALA A 74 13.78 -4.54 5.33
CA ALA A 74 13.55 -3.14 5.68
C ALA A 74 14.75 -2.26 5.32
N ARG A 75 15.99 -2.68 5.64
CA ARG A 75 17.22 -1.98 5.25
C ARG A 75 17.35 -1.87 3.74
N ALA A 76 17.06 -2.95 2.99
CA ALA A 76 17.15 -2.96 1.54
C ALA A 76 16.15 -1.98 0.90
N ALA A 77 14.90 -1.99 1.38
CA ALA A 77 13.86 -1.06 0.94
C ALA A 77 14.21 0.39 1.26
N GLU A 78 14.68 0.68 2.47
CA GLU A 78 15.13 2.02 2.86
C GLU A 78 16.25 2.52 1.94
N ASN A 79 17.24 1.68 1.66
CA ASN A 79 18.35 2.03 0.75
C ASN A 79 17.85 2.31 -0.67
N GLN A 80 16.86 1.54 -1.16
CA GLN A 80 16.26 1.80 -2.47
C GLN A 80 15.48 3.12 -2.49
N ILE A 81 14.70 3.41 -1.45
CA ILE A 81 13.98 4.68 -1.30
C ILE A 81 14.98 5.84 -1.31
N LYS A 82 16.05 5.78 -0.50
CA LYS A 82 17.09 6.82 -0.47
C LYS A 82 17.70 7.06 -1.85
N ARG A 83 18.02 6.00 -2.60
CA ARG A 83 18.54 6.11 -3.98
C ARG A 83 17.57 6.82 -4.92
N ILE A 84 16.27 6.51 -4.84
CA ILE A 84 15.25 7.20 -5.64
C ILE A 84 15.22 8.69 -5.27
N PHE A 85 15.19 9.02 -3.97
CA PHE A 85 15.19 10.41 -3.51
C PHE A 85 16.49 11.16 -3.85
N ASP A 86 17.66 10.50 -3.81
CA ASP A 86 18.93 11.08 -4.24
C ASP A 86 18.92 11.39 -5.74
N LYS A 87 18.37 10.48 -6.56
CA LYS A 87 18.22 10.67 -8.01
C LYS A 87 17.40 11.92 -8.32
N TRP A 88 16.24 12.08 -7.68
CA TRP A 88 15.37 13.24 -7.90
C TRP A 88 15.93 14.55 -7.34
N ARG A 89 16.79 14.51 -6.31
CA ARG A 89 17.51 15.69 -5.82
C ARG A 89 18.59 16.21 -6.77
N GLN A 90 19.05 15.37 -7.70
CA GLN A 90 20.09 15.71 -8.68
C GLN A 90 19.51 16.09 -10.06
N ALA A 91 18.20 15.95 -10.25
CA ALA A 91 17.48 16.29 -11.48
C ALA A 91 17.01 17.74 -11.45
#